data_AF-A0A954NHL4-F1
#
_entry.id   AF-A0A954NHL4-F1
#
_cell.length_a   1.000
_cell.length_b   1.000
_cell.length_c   1.000
_cell.angle_alpha   90.00
_cell.angle_beta   90.00
_cell.angle_gamma   90.00
#
_symmetry.space_group_name_H-M   'P 1'
#
loop_
_entity.id
_entity.type
_entity.pdbx_description
1 polymer ?
#
loop_
_entity_poly.entity_id
_entity_poly.type
_entity_poly.pdbx_seq_one_letter_code
_entity_poly.pdbx_strand_id
1 'polypeptide(L)'
;MFSDLETTLQVVVALCLGVGLSSACGFRVFLPMLGMSIGAKIGWMDVSSGFEWLGSWPAIILLSVATVAEIGAYFFPWVDNLLDTVATPAAVIAGVIVVAASLIEVGPWVKWSVAAIAGGGSAGVIKAGMAFIRGGSTVTTGGVANPGVSFAEMIVAFLMTVLAMLLPVIAAIVAALLFFVCLRFAWRAWQRLRGRDGNARSHLSGDSAPPMKGKPAGPDAVPPRVV
;
A
#
# COMPACT_ATOMS: atom_id res chain seq x y z
N MET A 1 -19.33 -16.48 -28.54
CA MET A 1 -17.86 -16.36 -28.71
C MET A 1 -17.41 -14.91 -28.88
N PHE A 2 -17.87 -14.18 -29.91
CA PHE A 2 -17.51 -12.75 -30.05
C PHE A 2 -18.10 -11.85 -28.96
N SER A 3 -19.36 -12.10 -28.56
CA SER A 3 -20.01 -11.42 -27.43
C SER A 3 -19.28 -11.64 -26.11
N ASP A 4 -18.87 -12.88 -25.84
CA ASP A 4 -18.19 -13.25 -24.59
C ASP A 4 -16.81 -12.59 -24.49
N LEU A 5 -16.12 -12.44 -25.62
CA LEU A 5 -14.82 -11.76 -25.70
C LEU A 5 -14.96 -10.26 -25.43
N GLU A 6 -16.02 -9.63 -25.95
CA GLU A 6 -16.30 -8.21 -25.71
C GLU A 6 -16.62 -7.94 -24.24
N THR A 7 -17.50 -8.73 -23.63
CA THR A 7 -17.81 -8.62 -22.19
C THR A 7 -16.56 -8.84 -21.34
N THR A 8 -15.73 -9.84 -21.67
CA THR A 8 -14.48 -10.09 -20.95
C THR A 8 -13.54 -8.89 -21.05
N LEU A 9 -13.39 -8.30 -22.25
CA LEU A 9 -12.54 -7.13 -22.46
C LEU A 9 -13.04 -5.91 -21.67
N GLN A 10 -14.35 -5.67 -21.64
CA GLN A 10 -14.95 -4.59 -20.84
C GLN A 10 -14.64 -4.75 -19.35
N VAL A 11 -14.78 -5.96 -18.80
CA VAL A 11 -14.46 -6.24 -17.39
C VAL A 11 -12.96 -6.06 -17.11
N VAL A 12 -12.09 -6.48 -18.03
CA VAL A 12 -10.63 -6.28 -17.89
C VAL A 12 -10.27 -4.79 -17.90
N VAL A 13 -10.83 -4.01 -18.82
CA VAL A 13 -10.58 -2.56 -18.89
C VAL A 13 -11.13 -1.85 -17.64
N ALA A 14 -12.33 -2.22 -17.18
CA ALA A 14 -12.92 -1.73 -15.95
C ALA A 14 -12.06 -2.04 -14.72
N LEU A 15 -11.51 -3.26 -14.64
CA LEU A 15 -10.56 -3.65 -13.60
C LEU A 15 -9.29 -2.81 -13.67
N CYS A 16 -8.73 -2.63 -14.86
CA CYS A 16 -7.53 -1.83 -15.05
C CYS A 16 -7.74 -0.37 -14.60
N LEU A 17 -8.89 0.21 -14.94
CA LEU A 17 -9.26 1.56 -14.54
C LEU A 17 -9.42 1.64 -13.01
N GLY A 18 -10.16 0.71 -12.42
CA GLY A 18 -10.41 0.67 -10.98
C GLY A 18 -9.12 0.49 -10.18
N VAL A 19 -8.24 -0.43 -10.59
CA VAL A 19 -6.94 -0.67 -9.93
C VAL A 19 -5.99 0.50 -10.12
N GLY A 20 -5.97 1.14 -11.30
CA GLY A 20 -5.17 2.33 -11.57
C GLY A 20 -5.58 3.50 -10.66
N LEU A 21 -6.87 3.79 -10.57
CA LEU A 21 -7.38 4.83 -9.67
C LEU A 21 -7.23 4.47 -8.19
N SER A 22 -7.45 3.21 -7.82
CA SER A 22 -7.19 2.72 -6.45
C SER A 22 -5.71 2.86 -6.06
N SER A 23 -4.81 2.62 -7.01
CA SER A 23 -3.39 2.86 -6.78
C SER A 23 -3.09 4.34 -6.57
N ALA A 24 -3.76 5.23 -7.30
CA ALA A 24 -3.71 6.66 -7.07
C ALA A 24 -4.26 7.04 -5.67
N CYS A 25 -5.31 6.36 -5.18
CA CYS A 25 -5.86 6.54 -3.82
C CYS A 25 -4.82 6.29 -2.72
N GLY A 26 -3.87 5.39 -2.97
CA GLY A 26 -2.77 5.11 -2.06
C GLY A 26 -1.77 6.26 -1.93
N PHE A 27 -1.65 7.13 -2.93
CA PHE A 27 -0.86 8.36 -2.82
C PHE A 27 -1.69 9.47 -2.18
N ARG A 28 -2.88 9.73 -2.73
CA ARG A 28 -3.82 10.74 -2.26
C ARG A 28 -5.24 10.22 -2.35
N VAL A 29 -6.03 10.37 -1.30
CA VAL A 29 -7.36 9.78 -1.17
C VAL A 29 -8.39 10.52 -2.02
N PHE A 30 -8.40 11.85 -1.94
CA PHE A 30 -9.51 12.66 -2.45
C PHE A 30 -9.34 13.04 -3.91
N LEU A 31 -8.11 13.35 -4.34
CA LEU A 31 -7.80 13.72 -5.72
C LEU A 31 -8.29 12.69 -6.77
N PRO A 32 -7.96 11.38 -6.68
CA PRO A 32 -8.44 10.38 -7.64
C PRO A 32 -9.96 10.16 -7.56
N MET A 33 -10.54 10.21 -6.36
CA MET A 33 -11.99 10.12 -6.16
C MET A 33 -12.70 11.30 -6.83
N LEU A 34 -12.14 12.50 -6.75
CA LEU A 34 -12.63 13.68 -7.46
C LEU A 34 -12.54 13.48 -8.98
N GLY A 35 -11.43 12.92 -9.47
CA GLY A 35 -11.26 12.57 -10.89
C GLY A 35 -12.37 11.65 -11.40
N MET A 36 -12.63 10.55 -10.69
CA MET A 36 -13.75 9.64 -11.02
C MET A 36 -15.11 10.36 -10.92
N SER A 37 -15.33 11.15 -9.87
CA SER A 37 -16.59 11.88 -9.66
C SER A 37 -16.89 12.84 -10.82
N ILE A 38 -15.89 13.59 -11.28
CA ILE A 38 -15.99 14.47 -12.45
C ILE A 38 -16.21 13.64 -13.72
N GLY A 39 -15.44 12.56 -13.91
CA GLY A 39 -15.57 11.66 -15.06
C GLY A 39 -16.97 11.07 -15.19
N ALA A 40 -17.55 10.62 -14.07
CA ALA A 40 -18.92 10.14 -14.00
C ALA A 40 -19.95 11.24 -14.28
N LYS A 41 -19.72 12.46 -13.78
CA LYS A 41 -20.64 13.60 -13.97
C LYS A 41 -20.75 14.03 -15.43
N ILE A 42 -19.65 14.06 -16.16
CA ILE A 42 -19.60 14.52 -17.55
C ILE A 42 -19.89 13.40 -18.56
N GLY A 43 -20.17 12.18 -18.08
CA GLY A 43 -20.45 11.01 -18.93
C GLY A 43 -19.21 10.44 -19.63
N TRP A 44 -18.02 10.73 -19.13
CA TRP A 44 -16.79 10.15 -19.66
C TRP A 44 -16.56 8.72 -19.15
N MET A 45 -17.06 8.42 -17.96
CA MET A 45 -16.97 7.11 -17.35
C MET A 45 -18.33 6.67 -16.85
N ASP A 46 -18.72 5.46 -17.23
CA ASP A 46 -19.87 4.81 -16.60
C ASP A 46 -19.46 4.25 -15.25
N VAL A 47 -20.41 4.29 -14.31
CA VAL A 47 -20.25 3.70 -12.99
C VAL A 47 -21.30 2.63 -12.79
N SER A 48 -20.94 1.60 -12.01
CA SER A 48 -21.84 0.53 -11.62
C SER A 48 -23.11 1.08 -10.96
N SER A 49 -24.21 0.35 -11.14
CA SER A 49 -25.47 0.58 -10.41
C SER A 49 -25.25 0.76 -8.91
N GLY A 50 -25.83 1.80 -8.32
CA GLY A 50 -25.69 2.17 -6.91
C GLY A 50 -24.50 3.11 -6.61
N PHE A 51 -23.66 3.43 -7.60
CA PHE A 51 -22.56 4.39 -7.48
C PHE A 51 -22.81 5.70 -8.22
N GLU A 52 -24.02 5.93 -8.75
CA GLU A 52 -24.39 7.15 -9.49
C GLU A 52 -24.23 8.41 -8.64
N TRP A 53 -24.32 8.27 -7.32
CA TRP A 53 -24.07 9.36 -6.37
C TRP A 53 -22.65 9.95 -6.50
N LEU A 54 -21.65 9.19 -6.98
CA LEU A 54 -20.31 9.71 -7.26
C LEU A 54 -20.36 10.81 -8.34
N GLY A 55 -21.28 10.74 -9.29
CA GLY A 55 -21.50 11.77 -10.31
C GLY A 55 -22.43 12.91 -9.85
N SER A 56 -22.72 13.04 -8.55
CA SER A 56 -23.61 14.09 -8.03
C SER A 56 -22.84 15.39 -7.71
N TRP A 57 -23.52 16.53 -7.79
CA TRP A 57 -22.93 17.83 -7.37
C TRP A 57 -22.46 17.82 -5.91
N PRO A 58 -23.20 17.25 -4.94
CA PRO A 58 -22.72 17.11 -3.57
C PRO A 58 -21.40 16.33 -3.47
N ALA A 59 -21.26 15.22 -4.19
CA ALA A 59 -20.03 14.42 -4.19
C ALA A 59 -18.85 15.24 -4.74
N ILE A 60 -19.03 15.92 -5.88
CA ILE A 60 -17.98 16.77 -6.48
C ILE A 60 -17.56 17.88 -5.53
N ILE A 61 -18.51 18.60 -4.92
CA ILE A 61 -18.20 19.71 -4.01
C ILE A 61 -17.44 19.18 -2.80
N LEU A 62 -17.91 18.10 -2.17
CA LEU A 62 -17.26 17.51 -1.00
C LEU A 62 -15.84 17.02 -1.33
N LEU A 63 -15.68 16.29 -2.44
CA LEU A 63 -14.37 15.80 -2.89
C LEU A 63 -13.45 16.93 -3.33
N SER A 64 -13.97 18.02 -3.88
CA SER A 64 -13.19 19.21 -4.24
C SER A 64 -12.65 19.90 -2.98
N VAL A 65 -13.51 20.15 -1.99
CA VAL A 65 -13.10 20.72 -0.70
C VAL A 65 -12.10 19.79 -0.01
N ALA A 66 -12.35 18.49 0.00
CA ALA A 66 -11.45 17.50 0.59
C ALA A 66 -10.09 17.45 -0.14
N THR A 67 -10.06 17.56 -1.46
CA THR A 67 -8.83 17.63 -2.27
C THR A 67 -8.05 18.91 -1.99
N VAL A 68 -8.73 20.06 -1.90
CA VAL A 68 -8.10 21.33 -1.51
C VAL A 68 -7.53 21.24 -0.11
N ALA A 69 -8.25 20.63 0.85
CA ALA A 69 -7.75 20.37 2.18
C ALA A 69 -6.54 19.41 2.16
N GLU A 70 -6.58 18.37 1.33
CA GLU A 70 -5.49 17.42 1.13
C GLU A 70 -4.20 18.12 0.69
N ILE A 71 -4.30 19.04 -0.27
CA ILE A 71 -3.18 19.82 -0.81
C ILE A 71 -2.78 20.94 0.16
N GLY A 72 -3.75 21.58 0.80
CA GLY A 72 -3.54 22.66 1.75
C GLY A 72 -2.88 22.21 3.07
N ALA A 73 -3.06 20.94 3.45
CA ALA A 73 -2.46 20.39 4.66
C ALA A 73 -0.94 20.52 4.68
N TYR A 74 -0.28 20.54 3.51
CA TYR A 74 1.17 20.73 3.40
C TYR A 74 1.69 22.02 4.02
N PHE A 75 0.85 23.07 4.09
CA PHE A 75 1.25 24.34 4.67
C PHE A 75 1.17 24.35 6.19
N PHE A 76 0.54 23.34 6.81
CA PHE A 76 0.29 23.28 8.25
C PHE A 76 0.64 21.88 8.80
N PRO A 77 1.85 21.69 9.38
CA PRO A 77 2.36 20.37 9.78
C PRO A 77 1.44 19.56 10.71
N TRP A 78 0.70 20.21 11.61
CA TRP A 78 -0.24 19.52 12.51
C TRP A 78 -1.49 19.02 11.77
N VAL A 79 -1.95 19.75 10.75
CA VAL A 79 -3.08 19.36 9.90
C VAL A 79 -2.66 18.20 9.02
N ASP A 80 -1.46 18.25 8.43
CA ASP A 80 -0.90 17.17 7.60
C ASP A 80 -0.84 15.84 8.37
N ASN A 81 -0.35 15.86 9.62
CA ASN A 81 -0.22 14.64 10.40
C ASN A 81 -1.59 14.03 10.80
N LEU A 82 -2.57 14.87 11.17
CA LEU A 82 -3.93 14.42 11.47
C LEU A 82 -4.61 13.87 10.21
N LEU A 83 -4.49 14.59 9.08
CA LEU A 83 -5.08 14.19 7.82
C LEU A 83 -4.46 12.89 7.33
N ASP A 84 -3.14 12.68 7.45
CA ASP A 84 -2.47 11.45 7.01
C ASP A 84 -2.88 10.22 7.85
N THR A 85 -3.13 10.43 9.15
CA THR A 85 -3.64 9.38 10.05
C THR A 85 -5.01 8.87 9.57
N VAL A 86 -5.92 9.79 9.23
CA VAL A 86 -7.25 9.45 8.71
C VAL A 86 -7.19 8.98 7.25
N ALA A 87 -6.25 9.51 6.47
CA ALA A 87 -6.07 9.18 5.07
C ALA A 87 -5.63 7.72 4.87
N THR A 88 -5.00 7.10 5.86
CA THR A 88 -4.56 5.70 5.75
C THR A 88 -5.74 4.72 5.59
N PRO A 89 -6.69 4.64 6.53
CA PRO A 89 -7.89 3.81 6.35
C PRO A 89 -8.78 4.35 5.22
N ALA A 90 -8.84 5.68 5.03
CA ALA A 90 -9.64 6.26 3.96
C ALA A 90 -9.13 5.89 2.56
N ALA A 91 -7.81 5.78 2.35
CA ALA A 91 -7.22 5.35 1.08
C ALA A 91 -7.67 3.95 0.69
N VAL A 92 -7.68 3.02 1.65
CA VAL A 92 -8.14 1.64 1.45
C VAL A 92 -9.62 1.64 1.08
N ILE A 93 -10.46 2.34 1.85
CA ILE A 93 -11.90 2.43 1.59
C ILE A 93 -12.17 3.07 0.21
N ALA A 94 -11.49 4.17 -0.10
CA ALA A 94 -11.57 4.82 -1.41
C ALA A 94 -11.19 3.84 -2.52
N GLY A 95 -10.05 3.14 -2.41
CA GLY A 95 -9.61 2.14 -3.38
C GLY A 95 -10.64 1.04 -3.64
N VAL A 96 -11.28 0.54 -2.57
CA VAL A 96 -12.40 -0.42 -2.69
C VAL A 96 -13.57 0.21 -3.44
N ILE A 97 -13.99 1.43 -3.07
CA ILE A 97 -15.10 2.13 -3.73
C ILE A 97 -14.81 2.33 -5.22
N VAL A 98 -13.60 2.76 -5.60
CA VAL A 98 -13.27 3.06 -6.99
C VAL A 98 -13.29 1.79 -7.84
N VAL A 99 -12.73 0.68 -7.34
CA VAL A 99 -12.81 -0.61 -8.05
C VAL A 99 -14.26 -1.09 -8.14
N ALA A 100 -15.03 -1.03 -7.05
CA ALA A 100 -16.43 -1.45 -7.06
C ALA A 100 -17.29 -0.62 -8.04
N ALA A 101 -17.06 0.70 -8.09
CA ALA A 101 -17.75 1.61 -8.99
C ALA A 101 -17.39 1.35 -10.46
N SER A 102 -16.17 0.87 -10.74
CA SER A 102 -15.72 0.59 -12.12
C SER A 102 -16.30 -0.72 -12.66
N LEU A 103 -16.60 -1.70 -11.80
CA LEU A 103 -17.10 -3.02 -12.19
C LEU A 103 -18.59 -3.00 -12.53
N ILE A 104 -18.91 -2.59 -13.76
CA ILE A 104 -20.26 -2.54 -14.31
C ILE A 104 -20.78 -3.97 -14.56
N GLU A 105 -22.05 -4.21 -14.25
CA GLU A 105 -22.76 -5.49 -14.48
C GLU A 105 -22.13 -6.74 -13.83
N VAL A 106 -21.15 -6.59 -12.93
CA VAL A 106 -20.60 -7.69 -12.14
C VAL A 106 -21.50 -8.02 -10.95
N GLY A 107 -21.74 -9.30 -10.71
CA GLY A 107 -22.52 -9.78 -9.56
C GLY A 107 -21.98 -9.29 -8.21
N PRO A 108 -22.83 -8.95 -7.22
CA PRO A 108 -22.41 -8.30 -5.98
C PRO A 108 -21.28 -9.00 -5.22
N TRP A 109 -21.33 -10.32 -5.09
CA TRP A 109 -20.30 -11.10 -4.40
C TRP A 109 -18.93 -10.94 -5.04
N VAL A 110 -18.84 -11.14 -6.36
CA VAL A 110 -17.59 -11.00 -7.10
C VAL A 110 -17.10 -9.56 -7.04
N LYS A 111 -18.00 -8.59 -7.25
CA LYS A 111 -17.68 -7.16 -7.22
C LYS A 111 -17.01 -6.75 -5.92
N TRP A 112 -17.63 -7.07 -4.78
CA TRP A 112 -17.10 -6.67 -3.48
C TRP A 112 -15.86 -7.46 -3.08
N SER A 113 -15.75 -8.75 -3.43
CA SER A 113 -14.52 -9.52 -3.18
C SER A 113 -13.33 -8.95 -3.97
N VAL A 114 -13.54 -8.70 -5.26
CA VAL A 114 -12.51 -8.11 -6.14
C VAL A 114 -12.17 -6.70 -5.70
N ALA A 115 -13.17 -5.86 -5.38
CA ALA A 115 -12.95 -4.51 -4.89
C ALA A 115 -12.17 -4.48 -3.57
N ALA A 116 -12.50 -5.36 -2.62
CA ALA A 116 -11.77 -5.48 -1.36
C ALA A 116 -10.31 -5.87 -1.58
N ILE A 117 -10.04 -6.86 -2.44
CA ILE A 117 -8.70 -7.38 -2.67
C ILE A 117 -7.89 -6.45 -3.58
N ALA A 118 -8.39 -6.17 -4.78
CA ALA A 118 -7.68 -5.39 -5.79
C ALA A 118 -7.67 -3.90 -5.43
N GLY A 119 -8.79 -3.36 -4.96
CA GLY A 119 -8.91 -1.97 -4.52
C GLY A 119 -8.17 -1.75 -3.21
N GLY A 120 -8.69 -2.34 -2.13
CA GLY A 120 -8.10 -2.18 -0.80
C GLY A 120 -6.62 -2.57 -0.74
N GLY A 121 -6.23 -3.65 -1.42
CA GLY A 121 -4.84 -4.11 -1.48
C GLY A 121 -3.90 -3.16 -2.24
N SER A 122 -4.29 -2.65 -3.41
CA SER A 122 -3.45 -1.73 -4.19
C SER A 122 -3.25 -0.40 -3.46
N ALA A 123 -4.34 0.22 -2.99
CA ALA A 123 -4.28 1.46 -2.24
C ALA A 123 -3.50 1.28 -0.92
N GLY A 124 -3.76 0.20 -0.20
CA GLY A 124 -3.12 -0.10 1.08
C GLY A 124 -1.61 -0.29 0.97
N VAL A 125 -1.13 -1.03 -0.04
CA VAL A 125 0.32 -1.23 -0.22
C VAL A 125 1.04 0.07 -0.57
N ILE A 126 0.48 0.89 -1.45
CA ILE A 126 1.07 2.18 -1.82
C ILE A 126 1.07 3.12 -0.61
N LYS A 127 -0.07 3.23 0.11
CA LYS A 127 -0.19 4.11 1.27
C LYS A 127 0.76 3.70 2.40
N ALA A 128 0.89 2.39 2.66
CA ALA A 128 1.88 1.87 3.60
C ALA A 128 3.32 2.23 3.16
N GLY A 129 3.64 2.08 1.87
CA GLY A 129 4.92 2.50 1.30
C GLY A 129 5.22 3.98 1.54
N MET A 130 4.23 4.85 1.36
CA MET A 130 4.37 6.28 1.61
C MET A 130 4.58 6.61 3.09
N ALA A 131 3.86 5.93 3.99
CA ALA A 131 4.07 6.08 5.43
C ALA A 131 5.53 5.72 5.82
N PHE A 132 6.11 4.69 5.21
CA PHE A 132 7.53 4.36 5.41
C PHE A 132 8.48 5.46 4.90
N ILE A 133 8.21 6.02 3.71
CA ILE A 133 9.05 7.10 3.13
C ILE A 133 8.98 8.36 4.01
N ARG A 134 7.78 8.77 4.44
CA ARG A 134 7.56 9.91 5.35
C ARG A 134 8.18 9.68 6.72
N GLY A 135 8.04 8.48 7.28
CA GLY A 135 8.68 8.10 8.54
C GLY A 135 10.21 8.16 8.47
N GLY A 136 10.80 7.62 7.40
CA GLY A 136 12.24 7.70 7.15
C GLY A 136 12.74 9.13 6.95
N SER A 137 12.00 9.95 6.19
CA SER A 137 12.26 11.38 6.01
C SER A 137 12.23 12.13 7.34
N THR A 138 11.23 11.86 8.18
CA THR A 138 11.10 12.48 9.50
C THR A 138 12.28 12.16 10.41
N VAL A 139 12.70 10.89 10.47
CA VAL A 139 13.84 10.45 11.28
C VAL A 139 15.16 11.05 10.81
N THR A 140 15.33 11.24 9.49
CA THR A 140 16.61 11.68 8.92
C THR A 140 16.75 13.20 8.80
N THR A 141 15.65 13.92 8.57
CA THR A 141 15.67 15.37 8.32
C THR A 141 14.88 16.17 9.36
N GLY A 142 14.38 15.55 10.44
CA GLY A 142 13.50 16.20 11.41
C GLY A 142 12.17 16.67 10.82
N GLY A 143 11.72 16.07 9.70
CA GLY A 143 10.47 16.41 9.02
C GLY A 143 10.57 17.50 7.94
N VAL A 144 11.73 18.16 7.78
CA VAL A 144 11.93 19.22 6.76
C VAL A 144 11.72 18.73 5.32
N ALA A 145 12.00 17.45 5.03
CA ALA A 145 11.81 16.88 3.69
C ALA A 145 10.37 16.37 3.44
N ASN A 146 9.50 16.30 4.46
CA ASN A 146 8.14 15.79 4.30
C ASN A 146 7.30 16.59 3.28
N PRO A 147 7.34 17.94 3.24
CA PRO A 147 6.64 18.71 2.20
C PRO A 147 7.05 18.33 0.77
N GLY A 148 8.31 17.95 0.54
CA GLY A 148 8.78 17.49 -0.77
C GLY A 148 8.22 16.12 -1.15
N VAL A 149 8.21 15.17 -0.20
CA VAL A 149 7.60 13.84 -0.37
C VAL A 149 6.11 13.98 -0.69
N SER A 150 5.44 14.78 0.12
CA SER A 150 4.07 15.21 -0.06
C SER A 150 3.82 15.74 -1.48
N PHE A 151 4.55 16.76 -1.92
CA PHE A 151 4.39 17.31 -3.27
C PHE A 151 4.57 16.26 -4.37
N ALA A 152 5.53 15.35 -4.21
CA ALA A 152 5.72 14.24 -5.14
C ALA A 152 4.51 13.28 -5.16
N GLU A 153 3.92 12.95 -4.01
CA GLU A 153 2.68 12.17 -3.94
C GLU A 153 1.53 12.84 -4.69
N MET A 154 1.40 14.17 -4.58
CA MET A 154 0.37 14.91 -5.30
C MET A 154 0.55 14.78 -6.82
N ILE A 155 1.77 14.97 -7.32
CA ILE A 155 2.07 14.84 -8.75
C ILE A 155 1.79 13.41 -9.21
N VAL A 156 2.28 12.41 -8.48
CA VAL A 156 2.09 11.00 -8.85
C VAL A 156 0.62 10.63 -8.80
N ALA A 157 -0.14 11.06 -7.78
CA ALA A 157 -1.58 10.81 -7.70
C ALA A 157 -2.32 11.45 -8.88
N PHE A 158 -1.99 12.70 -9.22
CA PHE A 158 -2.61 13.40 -10.35
C PHE A 158 -2.33 12.69 -11.67
N LEU A 159 -1.06 12.41 -11.96
CA LEU A 159 -0.65 11.72 -13.18
C LEU A 159 -1.25 10.32 -13.27
N MET A 160 -1.29 9.58 -12.16
CA MET A 160 -1.86 8.24 -12.11
C MET A 160 -3.38 8.26 -12.31
N THR A 161 -4.07 9.26 -11.75
CA THR A 161 -5.51 9.47 -11.95
C THR A 161 -5.82 9.72 -13.42
N VAL A 162 -5.14 10.69 -14.02
CA VAL A 162 -5.31 11.04 -15.44
C VAL A 162 -4.96 9.84 -16.32
N LEU A 163 -3.85 9.16 -16.04
CA LEU A 163 -3.43 7.97 -16.79
C LEU A 163 -4.45 6.84 -16.67
N ALA A 164 -5.03 6.61 -15.50
CA ALA A 164 -6.04 5.57 -15.28
C ALA A 164 -7.35 5.86 -16.02
N MET A 165 -7.75 7.13 -16.11
CA MET A 165 -8.94 7.54 -16.85
C MET A 165 -8.72 7.48 -18.37
N LEU A 166 -7.54 7.88 -18.85
CA LEU A 166 -7.24 7.93 -20.29
C LEU A 166 -6.82 6.59 -20.88
N LEU A 167 -5.93 5.88 -20.18
CA LEU A 167 -5.26 4.67 -20.64
C LEU A 167 -5.27 3.63 -19.51
N PRO A 168 -6.45 3.05 -19.17
CA PRO A 168 -6.61 2.14 -18.04
C PRO A 168 -5.58 1.01 -17.98
N VAL A 169 -5.32 0.38 -19.13
CA VAL A 169 -4.39 -0.76 -19.23
C VAL A 169 -2.97 -0.34 -18.88
N ILE A 170 -2.52 0.83 -19.35
CA ILE A 170 -1.19 1.36 -19.03
C ILE A 170 -1.11 1.70 -17.55
N ALA A 171 -2.15 2.33 -16.99
CA ALA A 171 -2.21 2.62 -15.56
C ALA A 171 -2.13 1.34 -14.71
N ALA A 172 -2.82 0.26 -15.10
CA ALA A 172 -2.74 -1.02 -14.40
C ALA A 172 -1.32 -1.63 -14.43
N ILE A 173 -0.60 -1.50 -15.55
CA ILE A 173 0.79 -1.94 -15.65
C ILE A 173 1.70 -1.12 -14.73
N VAL A 174 1.54 0.20 -14.72
CA VAL A 174 2.29 1.10 -13.83
C VAL A 174 1.98 0.79 -12.35
N ALA A 175 0.71 0.57 -12.02
CA ALA A 175 0.27 0.16 -10.68
C ALA A 175 0.91 -1.17 -10.26
N ALA A 176 0.90 -2.17 -11.14
CA ALA A 176 1.53 -3.46 -10.88
C ALA A 176 3.05 -3.33 -10.66
N LEU A 177 3.72 -2.47 -11.42
CA LEU A 177 5.14 -2.18 -11.24
C LEU A 177 5.41 -1.53 -9.87
N LEU A 178 4.63 -0.50 -9.50
CA LEU A 178 4.73 0.16 -8.20
C LEU A 178 4.51 -0.84 -7.05
N PHE A 179 3.47 -1.65 -7.16
CA PHE A 179 3.15 -2.71 -6.21
C PHE A 179 4.30 -3.71 -6.05
N PHE A 180 4.86 -4.19 -7.18
CA PHE A 180 6.02 -5.10 -7.16
C PHE A 180 7.24 -4.47 -6.49
N VAL A 181 7.52 -3.19 -6.76
CA VAL A 181 8.62 -2.46 -6.12
C VAL A 181 8.41 -2.36 -4.61
N CYS A 182 7.21 -1.95 -4.16
CA CYS A 182 6.86 -1.88 -2.74
C CYS A 182 7.03 -3.24 -2.03
N LEU A 183 6.51 -4.32 -2.63
CA LEU A 183 6.66 -5.67 -2.06
C LEU A 183 8.11 -6.13 -2.00
N ARG A 184 8.92 -5.84 -3.03
CA ARG A 184 10.34 -6.19 -3.04
C ARG A 184 11.11 -5.48 -1.93
N PHE A 185 10.80 -4.21 -1.66
CA PHE A 185 11.40 -3.48 -0.55
C PHE A 185 10.94 -4.02 0.81
N ALA A 186 9.65 -4.29 0.98
CA ALA A 186 9.10 -4.89 2.20
C ALA A 186 9.74 -6.26 2.51
N TRP A 187 9.84 -7.11 1.49
CA TRP A 187 10.46 -8.44 1.63
C TRP A 187 11.94 -8.35 2.03
N ARG A 188 12.70 -7.43 1.43
CA ARG A 188 14.10 -7.19 1.80
C ARG A 188 14.25 -6.63 3.22
N ALA A 189 13.36 -5.75 3.65
CA ALA A 189 13.36 -5.24 5.01
C ALA A 189 13.08 -6.37 6.02
N TRP A 190 12.11 -7.23 5.72
CA TRP A 190 11.75 -8.36 6.57
C TRP A 190 12.88 -9.40 6.71
N GLN A 191 13.61 -9.68 5.62
CA GLN A 191 14.79 -10.55 5.65
C GLN A 191 15.88 -10.03 6.59
N ARG A 192 16.12 -8.71 6.63
CA ARG A 192 17.13 -8.09 7.51
C ARG A 192 16.75 -8.21 8.99
N LEU A 193 15.46 -8.14 9.30
CA LEU A 193 14.97 -8.31 10.68
C LEU A 193 15.08 -9.77 11.12
N ARG A 194 14.66 -10.72 10.27
CA ARG A 194 14.73 -12.16 10.58
C ARG A 194 16.17 -12.67 10.76
N GLY A 195 17.15 -12.05 10.11
CA GLY A 195 18.58 -12.36 10.31
C GLY A 195 19.16 -11.89 11.65
N ARG A 196 18.64 -10.81 12.25
CA ARG A 196 19.09 -10.33 13.58
C ARG A 196 18.62 -11.23 14.72
N ASP A 197 17.40 -11.76 14.63
CA ASP A 197 16.83 -12.64 15.66
C ASP A 197 17.52 -14.01 15.72
N GLY A 198 17.99 -14.51 14.57
CA GLY A 198 18.78 -15.74 14.50
C GLY A 198 20.14 -15.61 15.18
N ASN A 199 20.83 -14.48 14.98
CA ASN A 199 22.15 -14.24 15.58
C ASN A 199 22.06 -13.95 17.09
N ALA A 200 21.00 -13.27 17.55
CA ALA A 200 20.76 -13.04 18.97
C ALA A 200 20.50 -14.35 19.75
N ARG A 201 19.80 -15.31 19.15
CA ARG A 201 19.53 -16.63 19.76
C ARG A 201 20.75 -17.53 19.84
N SER A 202 21.65 -17.49 18.85
CA SER A 202 22.91 -18.25 18.91
C SER A 202 23.87 -17.73 19.98
N HIS A 203 23.90 -16.41 20.22
CA HIS A 203 24.70 -15.82 21.30
C HIS A 203 24.20 -16.21 22.71
N LEU A 204 22.89 -16.37 22.91
CA LEU A 204 22.31 -16.83 24.19
C LEU A 204 22.47 -18.35 24.41
N SER A 205 22.55 -19.13 23.33
CA SER A 205 22.75 -20.59 23.41
C SER A 205 24.22 -21.00 23.58
N GLY A 206 25.18 -20.15 23.21
CA GLY A 206 26.62 -20.43 23.31
C GLY A 206 27.22 -20.25 24.71
N ASP A 207 26.53 -19.52 25.61
CA ASP A 207 27.06 -19.13 26.92
C ASP A 207 26.59 -20.04 28.07
N SER A 208 25.83 -21.10 27.76
CA SER A 208 25.19 -21.99 28.74
C SER A 208 25.69 -23.43 28.75
N ALA A 209 26.77 -23.76 28.01
CA ALA A 209 27.40 -25.06 28.13
C ALA A 209 28.40 -25.04 29.32
N PRO A 210 28.10 -25.69 30.46
CA PRO A 210 29.06 -25.76 31.56
C PRO A 210 30.31 -26.54 31.10
N PRO A 211 31.52 -26.15 31.55
CA PRO A 211 32.73 -26.89 31.23
C PRO A 211 32.61 -28.31 31.79
N MET A 212 32.83 -29.32 30.94
CA MET A 212 32.92 -30.72 31.38
C MET A 212 34.08 -30.86 32.37
N LYS A 213 33.76 -30.89 33.66
CA LYS A 213 34.71 -31.19 34.74
C LYS A 213 35.07 -32.68 34.69
N GLY A 214 36.35 -32.91 34.39
CA GLY A 214 37.25 -33.88 35.04
C GLY A 214 36.70 -35.28 35.34
N LYS A 215 37.17 -36.26 34.57
CA LYS A 215 37.20 -37.68 34.93
C LYS A 215 37.92 -37.85 36.29
N PRO A 216 37.32 -38.47 37.32
CA PRO A 216 38.03 -38.72 38.57
C PRO A 216 39.07 -39.83 38.37
N ALA A 217 40.30 -39.52 38.81
CA ALA A 217 41.42 -40.45 38.89
C ALA A 217 41.11 -41.57 39.91
N GLY A 218 41.30 -42.82 39.50
CA GLY A 218 41.13 -44.00 40.36
C GLY A 218 42.23 -44.07 41.43
N PRO A 219 41.94 -44.63 42.62
CA PRO A 219 42.87 -44.63 43.74
C PRO A 219 43.75 -45.88 43.73
N ASP A 220 44.78 -45.94 42.88
CA ASP A 220 45.79 -47.02 42.92
C ASP A 220 47.20 -46.48 42.64
N ALA A 221 47.71 -45.65 43.55
CA ALA A 221 49.13 -45.35 43.63
C ALA A 221 49.77 -46.26 44.68
N VAL A 222 50.23 -47.45 44.26
CA VAL A 222 51.15 -48.29 45.05
C VAL A 222 52.59 -47.81 44.78
N PRO A 223 53.35 -47.38 45.81
CA PRO A 223 54.72 -46.88 45.63
C PRO A 223 55.74 -48.00 45.32
N PRO A 224 56.91 -47.65 44.75
CA PRO A 224 57.75 -48.53 43.95
C PRO A 224 58.58 -49.53 44.78
N ARG A 225 58.79 -50.74 44.25
CA ARG A 225 59.86 -51.65 44.69
C ARG A 225 61.02 -51.65 43.70
N VAL A 226 62.16 -51.31 44.27
CA VAL A 226 63.54 -51.44 43.78
C VAL A 226 63.83 -52.88 43.36
N VAL A 227 64.35 -53.10 42.14
CA VAL A 227 65.62 -53.77 41.78
C VAL A 227 66.02 -53.31 40.38
#